data_AF-A0A0R2BK99-F1
#
_entry.id   AF-A0A0R2BK99-F1
#
_cell.length_a   1.000
_cell.length_b   1.000
_cell.length_c   1.000
_cell.angle_alpha   90.00
_cell.angle_beta   90.00
_cell.angle_gamma   90.00
#
_symmetry.space_group_name_H-M   'P 1'
#
loop_
_entity.id
_entity.type
_entity.pdbx_description
1 polymer ?
#
loop_
_entity_poly.entity_id
_entity_poly.type
_entity_poly.pdbx_seq_one_letter_code
_entity_poly.pdbx_strand_id
1 'polypeptide(L)'
;MGIVFLLTLFNTKEHFTPIPAKKMKPMKEIFAQLENKQLIIAMFITTLFIQSALMSIAPIVSLLVKSLMHGTGNVSFVSGVVAAMPGFGTLLVASRLGVKMDKIGPLKVLVFGLVAAMVVFLPMYFVTSPWSLGFWRFLLGIANAALLPAVQTVLTVSVPREAFGRIFSYNQSFQAAGAMLGSMMGSLISGLFNYQAVFLVTAALMALNLLLIWKVHRPLENEK
;
A
#
# COMPACT_ATOMS: atom_id res chain seq x y z
N MET A 1 -17.87 -17.46 -2.86
CA MET A 1 -18.42 -16.16 -3.28
C MET A 1 -19.90 -16.23 -3.68
N GLY A 2 -20.34 -17.15 -4.55
CA GLY A 2 -21.76 -17.24 -4.97
C GLY A 2 -22.77 -17.45 -3.82
N ILE A 3 -22.44 -18.29 -2.84
CA ILE A 3 -23.31 -18.54 -1.67
C ILE A 3 -23.46 -17.27 -0.80
N VAL A 4 -22.35 -16.53 -0.59
CA VAL A 4 -22.37 -15.27 0.17
C VAL A 4 -23.19 -14.21 -0.58
N PHE A 5 -23.04 -14.14 -1.91
CA PHE A 5 -23.84 -13.23 -2.75
C PHE A 5 -25.35 -13.51 -2.62
N LEU A 6 -25.78 -14.77 -2.72
CA LEU A 6 -27.19 -15.13 -2.59
C LEU A 6 -27.72 -14.84 -1.18
N LEU A 7 -26.95 -15.13 -0.14
CA LEU A 7 -27.32 -14.81 1.24
C LEU A 7 -27.45 -13.30 1.45
N THR A 8 -26.55 -12.49 0.88
CA THR A 8 -26.67 -11.04 0.98
C THR A 8 -27.89 -10.51 0.20
N LEU A 9 -28.12 -11.01 -1.01
CA LEU A 9 -29.20 -10.56 -1.90
C LEU A 9 -30.58 -10.79 -1.29
N PHE A 10 -30.81 -11.98 -0.70
CA PHE A 10 -32.13 -12.35 -0.19
C PHE A 10 -32.32 -12.01 1.28
N ASN A 11 -31.26 -11.96 2.09
CA ASN A 11 -31.36 -11.87 3.54
C ASN A 11 -30.97 -10.51 4.13
N THR A 12 -30.35 -9.61 3.35
CA THR A 12 -29.96 -8.28 3.83
C THR A 12 -31.02 -7.25 3.49
N LYS A 13 -31.76 -6.78 4.49
CA LYS A 13 -32.68 -5.66 4.34
C LYS A 13 -31.91 -4.36 4.58
N GLU A 14 -31.60 -3.65 3.51
CA GLU A 14 -30.84 -2.39 3.58
C GLU A 14 -31.78 -1.24 3.96
N HIS A 15 -31.70 -0.78 5.21
CA HIS A 15 -32.37 0.46 5.65
C HIS A 15 -31.52 1.68 5.24
N PHE A 16 -31.42 1.93 3.93
CA PHE A 16 -30.77 3.14 3.42
C PHE A 16 -31.76 4.29 3.36
N THR A 17 -31.60 5.29 4.23
CA THR A 17 -32.29 6.57 4.11
C THR A 17 -31.40 7.55 3.33
N PRO A 18 -31.71 7.87 2.06
CA PRO A 18 -30.89 8.77 1.27
C PRO A 18 -30.87 10.17 1.90
N ILE A 19 -29.68 10.71 2.17
CA ILE A 19 -29.53 12.10 2.56
C ILE A 19 -29.70 12.95 1.28
N PRO A 20 -30.70 13.85 1.19
CA PRO A 20 -30.89 14.68 0.01
C PRO A 20 -29.63 15.51 -0.29
N ALA A 21 -29.26 15.66 -1.56
CA ALA A 21 -28.05 16.39 -1.98
C ALA A 21 -27.93 17.80 -1.38
N LYS A 22 -29.06 18.47 -1.08
CA LYS A 22 -29.10 19.78 -0.41
C LYS A 22 -28.65 19.77 1.07
N LYS A 23 -28.67 18.62 1.75
CA LYS A 23 -28.23 18.44 3.15
C LYS A 23 -26.80 17.91 3.26
N MET A 24 -26.15 17.64 2.13
CA MET A 24 -24.77 17.19 2.08
C MET A 24 -23.84 18.37 2.35
N LYS A 25 -23.18 18.39 3.52
CA LYS A 25 -22.17 19.40 3.86
C LYS A 25 -21.11 19.48 2.75
N PRO A 26 -20.71 20.68 2.30
CA PRO A 26 -19.61 20.87 1.36
C PRO A 26 -18.31 20.21 1.83
N MET A 27 -17.48 19.76 0.89
CA MET A 27 -16.22 19.06 1.22
C MET A 27 -15.28 19.92 2.10
N LYS A 28 -15.28 21.23 1.85
CA LYS A 28 -14.50 22.21 2.62
C LYS A 28 -14.93 22.26 4.09
N GLU A 29 -16.22 22.17 4.37
CA GLU A 29 -16.76 22.16 5.73
C GLU A 29 -16.47 20.83 6.44
N ILE A 30 -16.53 19.71 5.70
CA ILE A 30 -16.14 18.40 6.22
C ILE A 30 -14.66 18.40 6.59
N PHE A 31 -13.78 18.91 5.72
CA PHE A 31 -12.35 19.01 6.01
C PHE A 31 -12.03 19.98 7.15
N ALA A 32 -12.85 21.01 7.35
CA ALA A 32 -12.73 21.92 8.48
C ALA A 32 -13.17 21.29 9.82
N GLN A 33 -14.04 20.27 9.78
CA GLN A 33 -14.51 19.52 10.94
C GLN A 33 -13.58 18.35 11.32
N LEU A 34 -12.53 18.07 10.53
CA LEU A 34 -11.56 17.04 10.84
C LEU A 34 -10.60 17.57 11.91
N GLU A 35 -10.58 16.91 13.08
CA GLU A 35 -9.63 17.21 14.16
C GLU A 35 -8.18 17.19 13.65
N ASN A 36 -7.86 16.31 12.69
CA ASN A 36 -6.49 16.13 12.20
C ASN A 36 -6.39 16.03 10.68
N LYS A 37 -6.69 17.15 10.00
CA LYS A 37 -6.58 17.26 8.53
C LYS A 37 -5.20 16.89 7.98
N GLN A 38 -4.12 17.18 8.72
CA GLN A 38 -2.75 16.87 8.29
C GLN A 38 -2.50 15.36 8.28
N LEU A 39 -2.97 14.64 9.29
CA LEU A 39 -2.88 13.17 9.35
C LEU A 39 -3.64 12.51 8.20
N ILE A 40 -4.84 12.99 7.87
CA ILE A 40 -5.65 12.43 6.78
C ILE A 40 -4.99 12.66 5.42
N ILE A 41 -4.46 13.86 5.16
CA ILE A 41 -3.69 14.13 3.94
C ILE A 41 -2.42 13.27 3.90
N ALA A 42 -1.73 13.09 5.03
CA ALA A 42 -0.58 12.22 5.11
C ALA A 42 -0.93 10.77 4.76
N MET A 43 -2.07 10.26 5.25
CA MET A 43 -2.57 8.92 4.90
C MET A 43 -2.85 8.78 3.40
N PHE A 44 -3.42 9.78 2.73
CA PHE A 44 -3.63 9.75 1.28
C PHE A 44 -2.32 9.66 0.49
N ILE A 45 -1.34 10.50 0.85
CA ILE A 45 -0.01 10.47 0.22
C ILE A 45 0.69 9.14 0.53
N THR A 46 0.53 8.62 1.74
CA THR A 46 1.06 7.32 2.17
C THR A 46 0.48 6.19 1.34
N THR A 47 -0.84 6.16 1.12
CA THR A 47 -1.50 5.19 0.23
C THR A 47 -0.94 5.26 -1.18
N LEU A 48 -0.77 6.48 -1.71
CA LEU A 48 -0.21 6.70 -3.04
C LEU A 48 1.20 6.11 -3.14
N PHE A 49 2.09 6.41 -2.20
CA PHE A 49 3.46 5.89 -2.20
C PHE A 49 3.53 4.38 -2.02
N ILE A 50 2.74 3.80 -1.11
CA ILE A 50 2.68 2.34 -0.93
C ILE A 50 2.23 1.66 -2.24
N GLN A 51 1.19 2.19 -2.89
CA GLN A 51 0.71 1.63 -4.15
C GLN A 51 1.69 1.81 -5.30
N SER A 52 2.35 2.96 -5.38
CA SER A 52 3.41 3.17 -6.37
C SER A 52 4.54 2.17 -6.20
N ALA A 53 4.96 1.91 -4.97
CA ALA A 53 5.98 0.90 -4.68
C ALA A 53 5.54 -0.49 -5.09
N LEU A 54 4.33 -0.92 -4.70
CA LEU A 54 3.80 -2.24 -5.02
C LEU A 54 3.63 -2.47 -6.53
N MET A 55 3.15 -1.46 -7.25
CA MET A 55 2.83 -1.56 -8.68
C MET A 55 4.02 -1.25 -9.60
N SER A 56 5.12 -0.72 -9.07
CA SER A 56 6.32 -0.45 -9.88
C SER A 56 6.97 -1.69 -10.47
N ILE A 57 6.91 -2.83 -9.77
CA ILE A 57 7.61 -4.03 -10.21
C ILE A 57 6.71 -4.93 -11.08
N ALA A 58 5.38 -4.82 -10.92
CA ALA A 58 4.41 -5.65 -11.64
C ALA A 58 4.61 -5.70 -13.17
N PRO A 59 4.78 -4.57 -13.89
CA PRO A 59 4.92 -4.61 -15.35
C PRO A 59 6.27 -5.15 -15.83
N ILE A 60 7.29 -5.19 -14.95
CA ILE A 60 8.67 -5.49 -15.35
C ILE A 60 9.19 -6.80 -14.76
N VAL A 61 8.46 -7.45 -13.85
CA VAL A 61 8.96 -8.61 -13.09
C VAL A 61 9.44 -9.74 -14.02
N SER A 62 8.69 -10.02 -15.08
CA SER A 62 9.05 -11.07 -16.06
C SER A 62 10.30 -10.70 -16.86
N LEU A 63 10.46 -9.42 -17.22
CA LEU A 63 11.65 -8.93 -17.93
C LEU A 63 12.89 -8.97 -17.04
N LEU A 64 12.75 -8.56 -15.77
CA LEU A 64 13.81 -8.64 -14.77
C LEU A 64 14.25 -10.10 -14.55
N VAL A 65 13.31 -11.04 -14.38
CA VAL A 65 13.64 -12.46 -14.22
C VAL A 65 14.33 -13.01 -15.47
N LYS A 66 13.84 -12.67 -16.67
CA LYS A 66 14.49 -13.05 -17.94
C LYS A 66 15.94 -12.56 -17.99
N SER A 67 16.19 -11.32 -17.58
CA SER A 67 17.53 -10.72 -17.53
C SER A 67 18.44 -11.45 -16.55
N LEU A 68 17.97 -11.77 -15.34
CA LEU A 68 18.74 -12.51 -14.33
C LEU A 68 19.04 -13.97 -14.72
N MET A 69 18.20 -14.58 -15.56
CA MET A 69 18.42 -15.94 -16.08
C MET A 69 19.24 -15.99 -17.37
N HIS A 70 19.71 -14.84 -17.88
CA HIS A 70 20.35 -14.73 -19.20
C HIS A 70 19.50 -15.33 -20.34
N GLY A 71 18.17 -15.30 -20.20
CA GLY A 71 17.24 -15.88 -21.16
C GLY A 71 17.22 -17.42 -21.24
N THR A 72 17.90 -18.11 -20.32
CA THR A 72 17.96 -19.58 -20.29
C THR A 72 16.91 -20.18 -19.35
N GLY A 73 16.45 -21.40 -19.63
CA GLY A 73 15.49 -22.12 -18.78
C GLY A 73 14.05 -21.63 -18.90
N ASN A 74 13.19 -22.08 -17.97
CA ASN A 74 11.76 -21.76 -17.98
C ASN A 74 11.47 -20.42 -17.30
N VAL A 75 11.79 -19.32 -18.00
CA VAL A 75 11.59 -17.94 -17.51
C VAL A 75 10.14 -17.69 -17.11
N SER A 76 9.15 -18.22 -17.84
CA SER A 76 7.73 -18.02 -17.54
C SER A 76 7.34 -18.62 -16.19
N PHE A 77 7.79 -19.85 -15.92
CA PHE A 77 7.55 -20.51 -14.63
C PHE A 77 8.22 -19.76 -13.47
N VAL A 78 9.51 -19.43 -13.60
CA VAL A 78 10.25 -18.72 -12.56
C VAL A 78 9.67 -17.33 -12.31
N SER A 79 9.26 -16.61 -13.36
CA SER A 79 8.59 -15.31 -13.24
C SER A 79 7.28 -15.42 -12.48
N GLY A 80 6.48 -16.45 -12.75
CA GLY A 80 5.24 -16.73 -12.02
C GLY A 80 5.49 -16.98 -10.53
N VAL A 81 6.49 -17.79 -10.20
CA VAL A 81 6.88 -18.06 -8.81
C VAL A 81 7.32 -16.76 -8.11
N VAL A 82 8.25 -16.01 -8.71
CA VAL A 82 8.78 -14.75 -8.16
C VAL A 82 7.69 -13.69 -8.00
N ALA A 83 6.73 -13.62 -8.93
CA ALA A 83 5.59 -12.71 -8.86
C ALA A 83 4.64 -13.06 -7.71
N ALA A 84 4.48 -14.35 -7.37
CA ALA A 84 3.60 -14.84 -6.30
C ALA A 84 4.21 -14.71 -4.89
N MET A 85 5.55 -14.69 -4.76
CA MET A 85 6.24 -14.66 -3.46
C MET A 85 5.77 -13.56 -2.48
N PRO A 86 5.53 -12.29 -2.88
CA PRO A 86 4.99 -11.29 -1.97
C PRO A 86 3.61 -11.66 -1.42
N GLY A 87 2.74 -12.21 -2.27
CA GLY A 87 1.40 -12.65 -1.86
C GLY A 87 1.48 -13.79 -0.83
N PHE A 88 2.41 -14.72 -1.02
CA PHE A 88 2.68 -15.78 -0.06
C PHE A 88 3.19 -15.25 1.28
N GLY A 89 4.13 -14.29 1.25
CA GLY A 89 4.60 -13.60 2.45
C GLY A 89 3.45 -12.92 3.20
N THR A 90 2.65 -12.12 2.50
CA THR A 90 1.48 -11.46 3.08
C THR A 90 0.51 -12.46 3.71
N LEU A 91 0.17 -13.55 3.01
CA LEU A 91 -0.79 -14.55 3.49
C LEU A 91 -0.37 -15.16 4.84
N LEU A 92 0.92 -15.44 5.03
CA LEU A 92 1.42 -16.07 6.26
C LEU A 92 1.31 -15.18 7.50
N VAL A 93 1.38 -13.85 7.33
CA VAL A 93 1.51 -12.92 8.45
C VAL A 93 0.38 -11.90 8.57
N ALA A 94 -0.48 -11.76 7.56
CA ALA A 94 -1.57 -10.78 7.53
C ALA A 94 -2.47 -10.87 8.78
N SER A 95 -2.93 -12.07 9.16
CA SER A 95 -3.78 -12.25 10.35
C SER A 95 -3.05 -11.87 11.64
N ARG A 96 -1.80 -12.32 11.81
CA ARG A 96 -1.01 -12.05 13.02
C ARG A 96 -0.67 -10.57 13.16
N LEU A 97 -0.28 -9.93 12.07
CA LEU A 97 0.04 -8.51 12.05
C LEU A 97 -1.21 -7.65 12.23
N GLY A 98 -2.38 -8.07 11.74
CA GLY A 98 -3.66 -7.41 12.02
C GLY A 98 -3.99 -7.40 13.51
N VAL A 99 -3.92 -8.57 14.18
CA VAL A 99 -4.14 -8.64 15.63
C VAL A 99 -3.10 -7.82 16.41
N LYS A 100 -1.84 -7.83 15.96
CA LYS A 100 -0.78 -7.02 16.58
C LYS A 100 -1.05 -5.53 16.39
N MET A 101 -1.53 -5.13 15.22
CA MET A 101 -1.88 -3.75 14.87
C MET A 101 -2.96 -3.18 15.77
N ASP A 102 -4.00 -3.97 16.07
CA ASP A 102 -5.08 -3.55 16.97
C ASP A 102 -4.56 -3.34 18.41
N LYS A 103 -3.50 -4.06 18.83
CA LYS A 103 -2.91 -3.94 20.16
C LYS A 103 -1.90 -2.79 20.29
N ILE A 104 -1.01 -2.62 19.33
CA ILE A 104 0.10 -1.63 19.41
C ILE A 104 -0.24 -0.29 18.76
N GLY A 105 -1.33 -0.23 18.01
CA GLY A 105 -1.80 0.94 17.29
C GLY A 105 -1.35 0.95 15.82
N PRO A 106 -2.23 1.37 14.90
CA PRO A 106 -1.99 1.26 13.47
C PRO A 106 -0.84 2.13 12.97
N LEU A 107 -0.65 3.33 13.54
CA LEU A 107 0.42 4.23 13.13
C LEU A 107 1.82 3.67 13.42
N LYS A 108 2.01 2.99 14.56
CA LYS A 108 3.29 2.35 14.89
C LYS A 108 3.60 1.19 13.94
N VAL A 109 2.57 0.41 13.57
CA VAL A 109 2.70 -0.69 12.59
C VAL A 109 3.04 -0.15 11.22
N LEU A 110 2.42 0.96 10.81
CA LEU A 110 2.71 1.65 9.56
C LEU A 110 4.19 2.07 9.51
N VAL A 111 4.67 2.77 10.54
CA VAL A 111 6.08 3.21 10.61
C VAL A 111 7.04 2.02 10.55
N PHE A 112 6.80 0.97 11.34
CA PHE A 112 7.64 -0.23 11.34
C PHE A 112 7.65 -0.92 9.97
N GLY A 113 6.48 -1.06 9.35
CA GLY A 113 6.36 -1.65 8.02
C GLY A 113 7.07 -0.83 6.95
N LEU A 114 6.99 0.51 7.00
CA LEU A 114 7.68 1.40 6.05
C LEU A 114 9.20 1.27 6.17
N VAL A 115 9.73 1.22 7.40
CA VAL A 115 11.15 0.98 7.66
C VAL A 115 11.56 -0.40 7.15
N ALA A 116 10.80 -1.44 7.47
CA ALA A 116 11.08 -2.80 7.02
C ALA A 116 11.08 -2.91 5.48
N ALA A 117 10.09 -2.30 4.82
CA ALA A 117 10.01 -2.28 3.36
C ALA A 117 11.22 -1.55 2.74
N MET A 118 11.58 -0.38 3.28
CA MET A 118 12.75 0.38 2.83
C MET A 118 14.04 -0.45 2.95
N VAL A 119 14.27 -1.09 4.10
CA VAL A 119 15.44 -1.94 4.35
C VAL A 119 15.49 -3.13 3.40
N VAL A 120 14.34 -3.73 3.08
CA VAL A 120 14.23 -4.87 2.15
C VAL A 120 14.46 -4.45 0.69
N PHE A 121 14.07 -3.24 0.29
CA PHE A 121 14.27 -2.76 -1.08
C PHE A 121 15.74 -2.47 -1.43
N LEU A 122 16.55 -2.00 -0.48
CA LEU A 122 17.97 -1.70 -0.74
C LEU A 122 18.78 -2.90 -1.27
N PRO A 123 18.78 -4.09 -0.62
CA PRO A 123 19.53 -5.24 -1.11
C PRO A 123 18.94 -5.84 -2.39
N MET A 124 17.66 -5.59 -2.71
CA MET A 124 17.07 -6.04 -3.99
C MET A 124 17.78 -5.44 -5.21
N TYR A 125 18.42 -4.28 -5.06
CA TYR A 125 19.20 -3.66 -6.14
C TYR A 125 20.39 -4.54 -6.56
N PHE A 126 21.02 -5.22 -5.61
CA PHE A 126 22.23 -6.02 -5.86
C PHE A 126 21.94 -7.48 -6.23
N VAL A 127 20.67 -7.81 -6.47
CA VAL A 127 20.27 -9.18 -6.77
C VAL A 127 20.77 -9.62 -8.14
N THR A 128 21.42 -10.78 -8.15
CA THR A 128 21.96 -11.43 -9.35
C THR A 128 21.23 -12.73 -9.72
N SER A 129 20.40 -13.27 -8.83
CA SER A 129 19.67 -14.53 -9.04
C SER A 129 18.15 -14.36 -8.87
N PRO A 130 17.31 -14.97 -9.75
CA PRO A 130 15.85 -14.92 -9.62
C PRO A 130 15.34 -15.49 -8.28
N TRP A 131 16.04 -16.48 -7.72
CA TRP A 131 15.66 -17.09 -6.45
C TRP A 131 15.92 -16.15 -5.28
N SER A 132 17.04 -15.41 -5.30
CA SER A 132 17.29 -14.34 -4.34
C SER A 132 16.28 -13.20 -4.48
N LEU A 133 15.85 -12.87 -5.71
CA LEU A 133 14.76 -11.92 -5.93
C LEU A 133 13.46 -12.42 -5.29
N GLY A 134 13.12 -13.70 -5.48
CA GLY A 134 11.97 -14.34 -4.87
C GLY A 134 11.99 -14.27 -3.34
N PHE A 135 13.14 -14.54 -2.72
CA PHE A 135 13.32 -14.43 -1.26
C PHE A 135 13.12 -13.00 -0.74
N TRP A 136 13.75 -12.01 -1.37
CA TRP A 136 13.55 -10.62 -0.97
C TRP A 136 12.08 -10.18 -1.19
N ARG A 137 11.45 -10.64 -2.27
CA ARG A 137 10.04 -10.36 -2.56
C ARG A 137 9.09 -10.97 -1.54
N PHE A 138 9.43 -12.14 -1.01
CA PHE A 138 8.71 -12.75 0.10
C PHE A 138 8.80 -11.91 1.37
N LEU A 139 10.00 -11.46 1.75
CA LEU A 139 10.19 -10.56 2.90
C LEU A 139 9.45 -9.24 2.70
N LEU A 140 9.43 -8.72 1.48
CA LEU A 140 8.67 -7.52 1.13
C LEU A 140 7.16 -7.74 1.33
N GLY A 141 6.65 -8.92 0.98
CA GLY A 141 5.26 -9.31 1.29
C GLY A 141 4.96 -9.25 2.78
N ILE A 142 5.85 -9.76 3.63
CA ILE A 142 5.73 -9.69 5.09
C ILE A 142 5.71 -8.23 5.57
N ALA A 143 6.63 -7.40 5.10
CA ALA A 143 6.72 -5.98 5.49
C ALA A 143 5.46 -5.19 5.08
N ASN A 144 4.90 -5.51 3.90
CA ASN A 144 3.75 -4.79 3.34
C ASN A 144 2.40 -5.29 3.86
N ALA A 145 2.36 -6.45 4.52
CA ALA A 145 1.13 -7.14 4.90
C ALA A 145 0.16 -6.28 5.72
N ALA A 146 0.68 -5.35 6.54
CA ALA A 146 -0.11 -4.49 7.41
C ALA A 146 -0.10 -3.01 7.00
N LEU A 147 0.59 -2.61 5.93
CA LEU A 147 0.71 -1.20 5.56
C LEU A 147 -0.62 -0.58 5.12
N LEU A 148 -1.27 -1.16 4.11
CA LEU A 148 -2.57 -0.67 3.66
C LEU A 148 -3.65 -0.82 4.75
N PRO A 149 -3.78 -1.97 5.46
CA PRO A 149 -4.68 -2.08 6.61
C PRO A 149 -4.45 -0.99 7.66
N ALA A 150 -3.20 -0.70 8.01
CA ALA A 150 -2.88 0.34 8.99
C ALA A 150 -3.37 1.72 8.54
N VAL A 151 -3.15 2.09 7.27
CA VAL A 151 -3.67 3.35 6.72
C VAL A 151 -5.20 3.39 6.78
N GLN A 152 -5.86 2.31 6.38
CA GLN A 152 -7.33 2.24 6.41
C GLN A 152 -7.87 2.33 7.84
N THR A 153 -7.22 1.69 8.82
CA THR A 153 -7.58 1.79 10.23
C THR A 153 -7.41 3.23 10.73
N VAL A 154 -6.28 3.89 10.44
CA VAL A 154 -6.06 5.30 10.83
C VAL A 154 -7.15 6.21 10.26
N LEU A 155 -7.47 6.07 8.97
CA LEU A 155 -8.54 6.85 8.34
C LEU A 155 -9.91 6.55 8.97
N THR A 156 -10.20 5.30 9.29
CA THR A 156 -11.49 4.90 9.88
C THR A 156 -11.70 5.48 11.26
N VAL A 157 -10.67 5.50 12.11
CA VAL A 157 -10.79 6.01 13.48
C VAL A 157 -10.64 7.53 13.58
N SER A 158 -10.08 8.18 12.55
CA SER A 158 -9.79 9.63 12.55
C SER A 158 -10.84 10.47 11.80
N VAL A 159 -11.84 9.84 11.19
CA VAL A 159 -12.83 10.50 10.32
C VAL A 159 -14.24 10.29 10.89
N PRO A 160 -15.06 11.34 11.01
CA PRO A 160 -16.44 11.19 11.47
C PRO A 160 -17.26 10.37 10.46
N ARG A 161 -18.26 9.61 10.96
CA ARG A 161 -19.08 8.70 10.14
C ARG A 161 -19.72 9.37 8.92
N GLU A 162 -20.11 10.64 9.05
CA GLU A 162 -20.69 11.47 7.98
C GLU A 162 -19.74 11.71 6.80
N ALA A 163 -18.44 11.76 7.08
CA ALA A 163 -17.38 12.05 6.11
C ALA A 163 -16.68 10.80 5.59
N PHE A 164 -16.83 9.67 6.28
CA PHE A 164 -16.10 8.43 6.04
C PHE A 164 -16.17 7.99 4.57
N GLY A 165 -17.37 7.91 3.99
CA GLY A 165 -17.55 7.48 2.60
C GLY A 165 -16.80 8.35 1.58
N ARG A 166 -16.77 9.68 1.78
CA ARG A 166 -16.05 10.59 0.89
C ARG A 166 -14.54 10.47 1.06
N ILE A 167 -14.05 10.48 2.30
CA ILE A 167 -12.62 10.34 2.60
C ILE A 167 -12.07 9.01 2.07
N PHE A 168 -12.83 7.92 2.24
CA PHE A 168 -12.46 6.62 1.71
C PHE A 168 -12.47 6.59 0.17
N SER A 169 -13.43 7.27 -0.46
CA SER A 169 -13.47 7.42 -1.93
C SER A 169 -12.24 8.17 -2.45
N TYR A 170 -11.84 9.25 -1.78
CA TYR A 170 -10.59 9.95 -2.10
C TYR A 170 -9.37 9.05 -1.90
N ASN A 171 -9.31 8.31 -0.79
CA ASN A 171 -8.22 7.36 -0.56
C ASN A 171 -8.11 6.33 -1.70
N GLN A 172 -9.24 5.85 -2.23
CA GLN A 172 -9.23 5.00 -3.42
C GLN A 172 -8.73 5.70 -4.68
N SER A 173 -9.03 6.99 -4.86
CA SER A 173 -8.45 7.77 -5.96
C SER A 173 -6.92 7.86 -5.83
N PHE A 174 -6.40 8.13 -4.63
CA PHE A 174 -4.95 8.11 -4.36
C PHE A 174 -4.34 6.72 -4.56
N GLN A 175 -5.08 5.67 -4.21
CA GLN A 175 -4.68 4.29 -4.42
C GLN A 175 -4.51 3.97 -5.92
N ALA A 176 -5.48 4.38 -6.75
CA ALA A 176 -5.45 4.22 -8.19
C ALA A 176 -4.34 5.07 -8.84
N ALA A 177 -4.22 6.34 -8.44
CA ALA A 177 -3.15 7.22 -8.90
C ALA A 177 -1.77 6.67 -8.55
N GLY A 178 -1.59 6.15 -7.33
CA GLY A 178 -0.37 5.49 -6.91
C GLY A 178 -0.04 4.27 -7.77
N ALA A 179 -1.02 3.41 -8.06
CA ALA A 179 -0.83 2.25 -8.91
C ALA A 179 -0.40 2.62 -10.35
N MET A 180 -1.03 3.65 -10.92
CA MET A 180 -0.67 4.20 -12.22
C MET A 180 0.76 4.76 -12.20
N LEU A 181 1.08 5.65 -11.25
CA LEU A 181 2.41 6.25 -11.12
C LEU A 181 3.49 5.20 -10.91
N GLY A 182 3.22 4.18 -10.10
CA GLY A 182 4.11 3.05 -9.88
C GLY A 182 4.41 2.32 -11.18
N SER A 183 3.37 1.88 -11.90
CA SER A 183 3.51 1.13 -13.15
C SER A 183 4.24 1.94 -14.23
N MET A 184 3.98 3.25 -14.30
CA MET A 184 4.69 4.17 -15.18
C MET A 184 6.16 4.31 -14.79
N MET A 185 6.46 4.54 -13.52
CA MET A 185 7.83 4.59 -13.01
C MET A 185 8.59 3.31 -13.31
N GLY A 186 8.01 2.15 -13.01
CA GLY A 186 8.61 0.85 -13.27
C GLY A 186 8.97 0.66 -14.73
N SER A 187 8.01 0.94 -15.62
CA SER A 187 8.21 0.83 -17.08
C SER A 187 9.23 1.84 -17.61
N LEU A 188 9.19 3.11 -17.16
CA LEU A 188 10.11 4.16 -17.62
C LEU A 188 11.54 3.93 -17.12
N ILE A 189 11.70 3.65 -15.83
CA ILE A 189 13.03 3.44 -15.21
C ILE A 189 13.68 2.19 -15.80
N SER A 190 12.93 1.11 -16.01
CA SER A 190 13.48 -0.11 -16.63
C SER A 190 13.80 0.04 -18.12
N GLY A 191 13.19 1.01 -18.80
CA GLY A 191 13.49 1.33 -20.20
C GLY A 191 14.72 2.24 -20.36
N LEU A 192 14.96 3.14 -19.41
CA LEU A 192 16.06 4.12 -19.46
C LEU A 192 17.31 3.67 -18.67
N PHE A 193 17.11 2.87 -17.63
CA PHE A 193 18.14 2.39 -16.72
C PHE A 193 18.06 0.86 -16.58
N ASN A 194 18.88 0.29 -15.71
CA ASN A 194 18.82 -1.13 -15.37
C ASN A 194 17.52 -1.45 -14.62
N TYR A 195 16.97 -2.66 -14.82
CA TYR A 195 15.77 -3.14 -14.12
C TYR A 195 15.87 -2.99 -12.60
N GLN A 196 17.05 -3.22 -12.01
CA GLN A 196 17.25 -3.11 -10.58
C GLN A 196 17.11 -1.68 -10.04
N ALA A 197 17.29 -0.64 -10.86
CA ALA A 197 17.20 0.76 -10.42
C ALA A 197 15.81 1.11 -9.86
N VAL A 198 14.76 0.40 -10.27
CA VAL A 198 13.39 0.55 -9.74
C VAL A 198 13.34 0.32 -8.24
N PHE A 199 14.15 -0.60 -7.70
CA PHE A 199 14.19 -0.87 -6.27
C PHE A 199 14.75 0.30 -5.46
N LEU A 200 15.77 0.99 -5.98
CA LEU A 200 16.35 2.17 -5.31
C LEU A 200 15.37 3.35 -5.30
N VAL A 201 14.71 3.61 -6.43
CA VAL A 201 13.70 4.68 -6.50
C VAL A 201 12.52 4.36 -5.57
N THR A 202 12.12 3.09 -5.50
CA THR A 202 11.07 2.64 -4.59
C THR A 202 11.48 2.76 -3.12
N ALA A 203 12.74 2.42 -2.77
CA ALA A 203 13.28 2.65 -1.44
C ALA A 203 13.26 4.13 -1.07
N ALA A 204 13.64 5.01 -2.00
CA ALA A 204 13.59 6.46 -1.79
C ALA A 204 12.15 6.96 -1.56
N LEU A 205 11.16 6.45 -2.32
CA LEU A 205 9.75 6.75 -2.06
C LEU A 205 9.29 6.32 -0.67
N MET A 206 9.70 5.13 -0.21
CA MET A 206 9.39 4.65 1.15
C MET A 206 10.05 5.50 2.22
N ALA A 207 11.29 5.95 2.00
CA ALA A 207 11.99 6.87 2.88
C ALA A 207 11.29 8.24 2.96
N LEU A 208 10.87 8.81 1.83
CA LEU A 208 10.09 10.05 1.79
C LEU A 208 8.74 9.89 2.51
N ASN A 209 8.09 8.74 2.36
CA ASN A 209 6.86 8.41 3.07
C ASN A 209 7.08 8.40 4.59
N LEU A 210 8.16 7.76 5.04
CA LEU A 210 8.53 7.71 6.45
C LEU A 210 8.80 9.10 7.02
N LEU A 211 9.51 9.96 6.28
CA LEU A 211 9.75 11.35 6.66
C LEU A 211 8.46 12.17 6.77
N LEU A 212 7.53 11.97 5.85
CA LEU A 212 6.21 12.62 5.89
C LEU A 212 5.45 12.23 7.16
N ILE A 213 5.37 10.93 7.46
CA ILE A 213 4.70 10.42 8.67
C ILE A 213 5.38 10.95 9.92
N TRP A 214 6.71 10.93 9.98
CA TRP A 214 7.46 11.43 11.13
C TRP A 214 7.19 12.92 11.38
N LYS A 215 7.15 13.74 10.32
CA LYS A 215 6.86 15.18 10.42
C LYS A 215 5.44 15.46 10.90
N VAL A 216 4.47 14.63 10.51
CA VAL A 216 3.05 14.80 10.89
C VAL A 216 2.75 14.20 12.27
N HIS A 217 3.51 13.20 12.71
CA HIS A 217 3.32 12.59 14.02
C HIS A 217 3.91 13.43 15.17
N ARG A 218 5.08 14.04 14.97
CA ARG A 218 5.79 14.85 15.98
C ARG A 218 4.98 16.01 16.60
N PRO A 219 4.14 16.77 15.85
CA PRO A 219 3.30 17.82 16.44
C PRO A 219 2.17 17.28 17.33
N LEU A 220 1.65 16.08 17.06
CA LEU A 220 0.47 15.53 17.74
C LEU A 220 0.77 14.94 19.13
N GLU A 221 2.03 14.58 19.36
CA GLU A 221 2.51 14.09 20.65
C GLU A 221 2.90 15.25 21.58
N ASN A 222 3.15 16.45 21.04
CA ASN A 222 3.48 17.66 21.79
C ASN A 222 2.25 18.49 22.20
N GLU A 223 1.06 18.16 21.70
CA GLU A 223 -0.22 18.82 22.06
C GLU A 223 -1.04 18.03 23.11
N LYS A 224 -0.51 16.92 23.63
CA LYS A 224 -1.08 16.15 24.76
C LYS A 224 -0.27 16.36 26.02
#